data_AF-A0AAW2UIM7-F1
#
_entry.id   AF-A0AAW2UIM7-F1
#
_cell.length_a   1.000
_cell.length_b   1.000
_cell.length_c   1.000
_cell.angle_alpha   90.00
_cell.angle_beta   90.00
_cell.angle_gamma   90.00
#
_symmetry.space_group_name_H-M   'P 1'
#
loop_
_entity.id
_entity.type
_entity.pdbx_description
1 polymer ?
#
loop_
_entity_poly.entity_id
_entity_poly.type
_entity_poly.pdbx_seq_one_letter_code
_entity_poly.pdbx_strand_id
1 'polypeptide(L)'
;MARRLGFQDVLSNCVNQIWFFWGLDVRCQVLLDHEQLLHLQLESNRWPKSIFVTAVYARCDIVERRDLWDALRLVSVGASPWIVGGDFNTVLSLEERSGGAAPSSVAMSDFHDAIADCALVDAGYIGSPYTWYNSRLRQRLDRVLVSSCWMDVFPKLRVTYLELSKSDHCGLLVVAETTIERKASSFRFQHMWVKHPGFLDVVRRNWQYPTLGVVWSGFSRN
;
A
#
# COMPACT_ATOMS: atom_id res chain seq x y z
N MET A 1 -5.79 26.19 -8.51
CA MET A 1 -5.24 25.57 -7.28
C MET A 1 -3.99 24.75 -7.59
N ALA A 2 -4.07 23.75 -8.48
CA ALA A 2 -2.93 22.91 -8.91
C ALA A 2 -1.64 23.67 -9.26
N ARG A 3 -1.73 24.66 -10.16
CA ARG A 3 -0.55 25.44 -10.61
C ARG A 3 0.18 26.19 -9.50
N ARG A 4 -0.51 26.55 -8.41
CA ARG A 4 0.13 27.19 -7.23
C ARG A 4 0.94 26.20 -6.40
N LEU A 5 0.62 24.91 -6.50
CA LEU A 5 1.33 23.80 -5.86
C LEU A 5 2.34 23.13 -6.81
N GLY A 6 2.54 23.68 -8.01
CA GLY A 6 3.46 23.12 -9.02
C GLY A 6 2.88 21.98 -9.86
N PHE A 7 1.61 21.63 -9.68
CA PHE A 7 0.93 20.60 -10.47
C PHE A 7 0.15 21.21 -11.62
N GLN A 8 0.00 20.48 -12.72
CA GLN A 8 -0.70 20.98 -13.90
C GLN A 8 -2.19 20.69 -13.82
N ASP A 9 -2.54 19.50 -13.36
CA ASP A 9 -3.91 19.03 -13.30
C ASP A 9 -4.31 18.66 -11.87
N VAL A 10 -5.63 18.71 -11.63
CA VAL A 10 -6.26 18.37 -10.36
C VAL A 10 -7.66 17.85 -10.62
N LEU A 11 -8.09 16.91 -9.78
CA LEU A 11 -9.48 16.51 -9.66
C LEU A 11 -9.80 16.29 -8.18
N SER A 12 -11.08 16.25 -7.87
CA SER A 12 -11.60 15.88 -6.56
C SER A 12 -12.67 14.80 -6.71
N ASN A 13 -12.93 14.08 -5.62
CA ASN A 13 -14.07 13.15 -5.58
C ASN A 13 -15.40 13.91 -5.52
N CYS A 14 -16.51 13.18 -5.67
CA CYS A 14 -17.88 13.68 -5.76
C CYS A 14 -18.32 14.55 -4.58
N VAL A 15 -17.68 14.42 -3.41
CA VAL A 15 -17.94 15.21 -2.20
C VAL A 15 -16.85 16.24 -1.87
N ASN A 16 -15.84 16.41 -2.74
CA ASN A 16 -14.73 17.35 -2.60
C ASN A 16 -13.86 17.17 -1.33
N GLN A 17 -13.75 15.94 -0.82
CA GLN A 17 -12.94 15.61 0.36
C GLN A 17 -11.59 15.02 -0.02
N ILE A 18 -11.53 14.32 -1.16
CA ILE A 18 -10.30 13.74 -1.69
C ILE A 18 -9.89 14.55 -2.92
N TRP A 19 -8.64 15.02 -2.94
CA TRP A 19 -8.09 15.80 -4.03
C TRP A 19 -6.84 15.11 -4.57
N PHE A 20 -6.78 14.91 -5.88
CA PHE A 20 -5.66 14.28 -6.56
C PHE A 20 -5.02 15.27 -7.52
N PHE A 21 -3.70 15.46 -7.41
CA PHE A 21 -2.90 16.38 -8.22
C PHE A 21 -1.80 15.61 -8.95
N TRP A 22 -1.56 15.92 -10.22
CA TRP A 22 -0.52 15.21 -10.99
C TRP A 22 0.19 16.11 -12.01
N GLY A 23 1.31 15.60 -12.51
CA GLY A 23 2.18 16.26 -13.48
C GLY A 23 1.84 15.94 -14.94
N LEU A 24 2.35 16.74 -15.87
CA LEU A 24 2.11 16.59 -17.33
C LEU A 24 2.47 15.22 -17.92
N ASP A 25 3.39 14.51 -17.29
CA ASP A 25 3.89 13.21 -17.75
C ASP A 25 3.01 12.04 -17.30
N VAL A 26 1.88 12.32 -16.64
CA VAL A 26 0.93 11.32 -16.16
C VAL A 26 -0.43 11.57 -16.81
N ARG A 27 -0.94 10.56 -17.51
CA ARG A 27 -2.35 10.49 -17.91
C ARG A 27 -3.13 9.84 -16.77
N CYS A 28 -4.21 10.49 -16.34
CA CYS A 28 -5.04 10.06 -15.24
C CYS A 28 -6.47 9.81 -15.75
N GLN A 29 -7.02 8.64 -15.44
CA GLN A 29 -8.41 8.29 -15.72
C GLN A 29 -9.11 7.91 -14.42
N VAL A 30 -10.26 8.54 -14.14
CA VAL A 30 -11.12 8.17 -13.01
C VAL A 30 -11.90 6.90 -13.40
N LEU A 31 -11.77 5.86 -12.58
CA LEU A 31 -12.48 4.60 -12.75
C LEU A 31 -13.66 4.45 -11.78
N LEU A 32 -13.50 4.95 -10.56
CA LEU A 32 -14.60 5.05 -9.59
C LEU A 32 -14.46 6.34 -8.79
N ASP A 33 -15.53 7.13 -8.79
CA ASP A 33 -15.70 8.29 -7.94
C ASP A 33 -16.72 7.96 -6.84
N HIS A 34 -16.28 7.96 -5.59
CA HIS A 34 -17.07 7.55 -4.43
C HIS A 34 -16.85 8.53 -3.27
N GLU A 35 -17.80 8.58 -2.34
CA GLU A 35 -17.73 9.54 -1.22
C GLU A 35 -16.49 9.32 -0.33
N GLN A 36 -16.08 8.07 -0.15
CA GLN A 36 -14.99 7.66 0.74
C GLN A 36 -13.71 7.23 0.01
N LEU A 37 -13.75 7.10 -1.32
CA LEU A 37 -12.57 6.74 -2.12
C LEU A 37 -12.59 7.36 -3.50
N LEU A 38 -11.41 7.46 -4.11
CA LEU A 38 -11.25 7.87 -5.50
C LEU A 38 -10.28 6.92 -6.16
N HIS A 39 -10.78 6.09 -7.10
CA HIS A 39 -10.00 5.07 -7.79
C HIS A 39 -9.63 5.54 -9.19
N LEU A 40 -8.33 5.51 -9.48
CA LEU A 40 -7.71 6.09 -10.65
C LEU A 40 -6.80 5.07 -11.34
N GLN A 41 -6.78 5.12 -12.67
CA GLN A 41 -5.75 4.48 -13.48
C GLN A 41 -4.78 5.55 -13.98
N LEU A 42 -3.48 5.33 -13.76
CA LEU A 42 -2.41 6.23 -14.16
C LEU A 42 -1.50 5.59 -15.19
N GLU A 43 -1.15 6.35 -16.22
CA GLU A 43 -0.22 5.95 -17.28
C GLU A 43 0.87 6.99 -17.43
N SER A 44 2.13 6.55 -17.54
CA SER A 44 3.27 7.43 -17.77
C SER A 44 4.38 6.67 -18.50
N ASN A 45 5.22 7.39 -19.24
CA ASN A 45 6.43 6.82 -19.84
C ASN A 45 7.51 6.49 -18.79
N ARG A 46 7.29 6.87 -17.51
CA ARG A 46 8.22 6.59 -16.40
C ARG A 46 8.17 5.15 -15.90
N TRP A 47 7.12 4.40 -16.22
CA TRP A 47 6.93 3.03 -15.76
C TRP A 47 6.34 2.14 -16.87
N PRO A 48 6.60 0.83 -16.85
CA PRO A 48 6.32 -0.06 -17.97
C PRO A 48 4.85 -0.48 -18.11
N LYS A 49 4.02 -0.31 -17.08
CA LYS A 49 2.62 -0.76 -17.04
C LYS A 49 1.73 0.29 -16.39
N SER A 50 0.49 0.44 -16.82
CA SER A 50 -0.49 1.27 -16.13
C SER A 50 -0.63 0.83 -14.67
N ILE A 51 -0.73 1.81 -13.76
CA ILE A 51 -0.82 1.58 -12.33
C ILE A 51 -2.17 2.07 -11.82
N PHE A 52 -2.66 1.43 -10.77
CA PHE A 52 -3.91 1.80 -10.14
C PHE A 52 -3.62 2.49 -8.82
N VAL A 53 -4.33 3.59 -8.56
CA VAL A 53 -4.21 4.37 -7.33
C VAL A 53 -5.60 4.54 -6.74
N THR A 54 -5.78 4.16 -5.48
CA THR A 54 -6.98 4.49 -4.72
C THR A 54 -6.62 5.43 -3.58
N ALA A 55 -7.12 6.66 -3.64
CA ALA A 55 -7.06 7.57 -2.51
C ALA A 55 -8.27 7.33 -1.60
N VAL A 56 -8.06 7.28 -0.28
CA VAL A 56 -9.10 6.95 0.71
C VAL A 56 -9.28 8.09 1.72
N TYR A 57 -10.53 8.39 2.05
CA TYR A 57 -10.92 9.18 3.20
C TYR A 57 -12.17 8.55 3.83
N ALA A 58 -11.95 7.65 4.78
CA ALA A 58 -12.98 6.83 5.38
C ALA A 58 -13.85 7.62 6.38
N ARG A 59 -15.12 7.25 6.51
CA ARG A 59 -15.99 7.78 7.56
C ARG A 59 -15.51 7.32 8.94
N CYS A 60 -15.73 8.16 9.95
CA CYS A 60 -15.41 7.82 11.34
C CYS A 60 -16.39 6.77 11.90
N ASP A 61 -17.65 6.82 11.48
CA ASP A 61 -18.67 5.86 11.89
C ASP A 61 -18.40 4.46 11.32
N ILE A 62 -18.57 3.43 12.14
CA ILE A 62 -18.23 2.05 11.78
C ILE A 62 -19.17 1.51 10.69
N VAL A 63 -20.46 1.87 10.75
CA VAL A 63 -21.47 1.36 9.80
C VAL A 63 -21.30 2.06 8.46
N GLU A 64 -21.19 3.39 8.44
CA GLU A 64 -20.96 4.14 7.19
C GLU A 64 -19.64 3.76 6.52
N ARG A 65 -18.61 3.42 7.30
CA ARG A 65 -17.31 2.99 6.75
C ARG A 65 -17.39 1.66 6.01
N ARG A 66 -18.43 0.83 6.18
CA ARG A 66 -18.53 -0.44 5.45
C ARG A 66 -18.67 -0.26 3.94
N ASP A 67 -19.28 0.83 3.51
CA ASP A 67 -19.40 1.16 2.08
C ASP A 67 -18.02 1.36 1.43
N LEU A 68 -17.03 1.87 2.19
CA LEU A 68 -15.64 1.94 1.72
C LEU A 68 -15.06 0.53 1.49
N TRP A 69 -15.30 -0.41 2.39
CA TRP A 69 -14.79 -1.78 2.28
C TRP A 69 -15.38 -2.49 1.06
N ASP A 70 -16.67 -2.34 0.83
CA ASP A 70 -17.34 -2.90 -0.34
C ASP A 70 -16.87 -2.24 -1.64
N ALA A 71 -16.65 -0.92 -1.63
CA ALA A 71 -16.08 -0.21 -2.78
C ALA A 71 -14.64 -0.66 -3.07
N LEU A 72 -13.80 -0.92 -2.05
CA LEU A 72 -12.45 -1.46 -2.24
C LEU A 72 -12.48 -2.86 -2.86
N ARG A 73 -13.37 -3.74 -2.40
CA ARG A 73 -13.56 -5.08 -2.98
C ARG A 73 -13.98 -4.98 -4.45
N LEU A 74 -14.87 -4.05 -4.77
CA LEU A 74 -15.33 -3.81 -6.14
C LEU A 74 -14.19 -3.36 -7.07
N VAL A 75 -13.29 -2.50 -6.60
CA VAL A 75 -12.16 -2.00 -7.40
C VAL A 75 -10.89 -2.85 -7.29
N SER A 76 -10.93 -4.00 -6.61
CA SER A 76 -9.76 -4.86 -6.48
C SER A 76 -9.26 -5.32 -7.85
N VAL A 77 -8.03 -4.92 -8.22
CA VAL A 77 -7.53 -5.03 -9.61
C VAL A 77 -6.74 -6.31 -9.92
N GLY A 78 -6.87 -7.35 -9.10
CA GLY A 78 -6.26 -8.66 -9.34
C GLY A 78 -4.77 -8.58 -9.67
N ALA A 79 -4.39 -8.94 -10.90
CA ALA A 79 -2.99 -9.04 -11.36
C ALA A 79 -2.33 -7.71 -11.80
N SER A 80 -2.80 -6.57 -11.28
CA SER A 80 -2.30 -5.24 -11.64
C SER A 80 -1.60 -4.52 -10.48
N PRO A 81 -0.58 -3.69 -10.75
CA PRO A 81 0.10 -2.91 -9.71
C PRO A 81 -0.86 -1.88 -9.13
N TRP A 82 -1.17 -2.02 -7.84
CA TRP A 82 -2.16 -1.21 -7.15
C TRP A 82 -1.60 -0.68 -5.84
N ILE A 83 -1.83 0.60 -5.60
CA ILE A 83 -1.56 1.27 -4.33
C ILE A 83 -2.84 1.92 -3.82
N VAL A 84 -3.11 1.72 -2.54
CA VAL A 84 -4.23 2.32 -1.81
C VAL A 84 -3.65 3.13 -0.67
N GLY A 85 -4.04 4.38 -0.51
CA GLY A 85 -3.51 5.20 0.58
C GLY A 85 -4.42 6.34 0.98
N GLY A 86 -4.31 6.72 2.25
CA GLY A 86 -5.10 7.79 2.84
C GLY A 86 -5.49 7.47 4.27
N ASP A 87 -6.51 8.17 4.76
CA ASP A 87 -7.04 8.05 6.12
C ASP A 87 -8.15 7.01 6.18
N PHE A 88 -7.90 5.92 6.90
CA PHE A 88 -8.86 4.83 7.06
C PHE A 88 -9.76 4.99 8.30
N ASN A 89 -9.53 6.01 9.14
CA ASN A 89 -10.25 6.26 10.39
C ASN A 89 -10.40 5.04 11.33
N THR A 90 -9.52 4.06 11.19
CA THR A 90 -9.46 2.87 12.03
C THR A 90 -8.04 2.32 12.11
N VAL A 91 -7.74 1.68 13.22
CA VAL A 91 -6.46 0.99 13.45
C VAL A 91 -6.57 -0.49 13.06
N LEU A 92 -5.45 -1.16 12.83
CA LEU A 92 -5.39 -2.61 12.61
C LEU A 92 -5.03 -3.39 13.87
N SER A 93 -4.44 -2.74 14.86
CA SER A 93 -4.05 -3.39 16.11
C SER A 93 -4.15 -2.44 17.31
N LEU A 94 -4.09 -3.00 18.52
CA LEU A 94 -4.17 -2.23 19.76
C LEU A 94 -2.94 -1.32 19.93
N GLU A 95 -1.78 -1.74 19.42
CA GLU A 95 -0.52 -1.01 19.51
C GLU A 95 -0.50 0.25 18.64
N GLU A 96 -1.35 0.31 17.61
CA GLU A 96 -1.53 1.48 16.74
C GLU A 96 -2.33 2.61 17.41
N ARG A 97 -2.71 2.46 18.68
CA ARG A 97 -3.40 3.48 19.48
C ARG A 97 -2.74 3.64 20.84
N SER A 98 -2.60 4.90 21.26
CA SER A 98 -2.10 5.26 22.59
C SER A 98 -2.99 6.31 23.24
N GLY A 99 -3.46 6.02 24.45
CA GLY A 99 -4.42 6.84 25.19
C GLY A 99 -5.87 6.56 24.82
N GLY A 100 -6.79 7.17 25.59
CA GLY A 100 -8.23 7.02 25.41
C GLY A 100 -8.76 5.60 25.66
N ALA A 101 -10.01 5.35 25.24
CA ALA A 101 -10.61 4.02 25.29
C ALA A 101 -9.97 3.07 24.26
N ALA A 102 -10.09 1.76 24.49
CA ALA A 102 -9.66 0.74 23.53
C ALA A 102 -10.39 0.91 22.18
N PRO A 103 -9.72 0.63 21.05
CA PRO A 103 -10.37 0.68 19.74
C PRO A 103 -11.38 -0.46 19.60
N SER A 104 -12.38 -0.27 18.74
CA SER A 104 -13.42 -1.28 18.49
C SER A 104 -12.82 -2.50 17.79
N SER A 105 -12.97 -3.69 18.39
CA SER A 105 -12.55 -4.95 17.78
C SER A 105 -13.27 -5.25 16.47
N VAL A 106 -14.55 -4.88 16.37
CA VAL A 106 -15.34 -5.03 15.13
C VAL A 106 -14.76 -4.16 14.02
N ALA A 107 -14.43 -2.90 14.32
CA ALA A 107 -13.83 -2.01 13.33
C ALA A 107 -12.45 -2.48 12.84
N MET A 108 -11.66 -3.07 13.74
CA MET A 108 -10.37 -3.67 13.38
C MET A 108 -10.57 -4.93 12.52
N SER A 109 -11.52 -5.79 12.87
CA SER A 109 -11.84 -7.00 12.09
C SER A 109 -12.33 -6.66 10.69
N ASP A 110 -13.31 -5.76 10.57
CA ASP A 110 -13.85 -5.31 9.28
C ASP A 110 -12.73 -4.78 8.37
N PHE A 111 -11.75 -4.08 8.94
CA PHE A 111 -10.61 -3.56 8.19
C PHE A 111 -9.59 -4.65 7.79
N HIS A 112 -9.28 -5.59 8.69
CA HIS A 112 -8.45 -6.76 8.36
C HIS A 112 -9.06 -7.58 7.22
N ASP A 113 -10.36 -7.86 7.30
CA ASP A 113 -11.09 -8.63 6.30
C ASP A 113 -11.06 -7.91 4.95
N ALA A 114 -11.33 -6.60 4.92
CA ALA A 114 -11.28 -5.82 3.68
C ALA A 114 -9.89 -5.85 3.01
N ILE A 115 -8.81 -5.74 3.78
CA ILE A 115 -7.43 -5.82 3.27
C ILE A 115 -7.14 -7.22 2.72
N ALA A 116 -7.53 -8.25 3.47
CA ALA A 116 -7.31 -9.64 3.09
C ALA A 116 -8.08 -10.02 1.81
N ASP A 117 -9.35 -9.63 1.71
CA ASP A 117 -10.20 -9.84 0.53
C ASP A 117 -9.61 -9.19 -0.72
N CYS A 118 -8.93 -8.05 -0.55
CA CYS A 118 -8.28 -7.32 -1.64
C CYS A 118 -6.84 -7.79 -1.93
N ALA A 119 -6.33 -8.79 -1.21
CA ALA A 119 -4.94 -9.25 -1.26
C ALA A 119 -3.91 -8.10 -1.13
N LEU A 120 -4.24 -7.11 -0.30
CA LEU A 120 -3.40 -5.96 -0.03
C LEU A 120 -2.47 -6.23 1.16
N VAL A 121 -1.29 -5.61 1.14
CA VAL A 121 -0.35 -5.66 2.26
C VAL A 121 0.01 -4.24 2.68
N ASP A 122 0.16 -4.03 4.00
CA ASP A 122 0.65 -2.77 4.54
C ASP A 122 2.10 -2.55 4.08
N ALA A 123 2.36 -1.41 3.42
CA ALA A 123 3.68 -1.07 2.89
C ALA A 123 4.70 -0.74 4.00
N GLY A 124 4.26 -0.67 5.25
CA GLY A 124 5.07 -0.22 6.37
C GLY A 124 5.33 1.28 6.32
N TYR A 125 6.23 1.75 7.18
CA TYR A 125 6.55 3.17 7.28
C TYR A 125 7.89 3.41 7.97
N ILE A 126 8.40 4.63 7.82
CA ILE A 126 9.53 5.20 8.54
C ILE A 126 9.06 6.46 9.27
N GLY A 127 9.36 6.56 10.56
CA GLY A 127 8.99 7.70 11.39
C GLY A 127 8.20 7.28 12.63
N SER A 128 7.37 8.19 13.14
CA SER A 128 6.52 7.94 14.31
C SER A 128 5.53 6.78 14.04
N PRO A 129 5.16 5.96 15.04
CA PRO A 129 4.15 4.93 14.83
C PRO A 129 2.71 5.45 14.70
N TYR A 130 2.49 6.75 14.93
CA TYR A 130 1.18 7.38 14.85
C TYR A 130 1.14 8.41 13.72
N THR A 131 -0.02 8.54 13.09
CA THR A 131 -0.27 9.50 12.01
C THR A 131 -1.31 10.52 12.41
N TRP A 132 -2.07 10.31 13.49
CA TRP A 132 -3.04 11.26 14.02
C TRP A 132 -2.83 11.53 15.50
N TYR A 133 -2.99 12.79 15.91
CA TYR A 133 -2.72 13.27 17.27
C TYR A 133 -3.81 14.22 17.76
N ASN A 134 -4.45 13.86 18.86
CA ASN A 134 -5.36 14.75 19.59
C ASN A 134 -5.02 14.76 21.07
N SER A 135 -4.26 15.77 21.49
CA SER A 135 -3.87 16.02 22.88
C SER A 135 -3.24 14.78 23.54
N ARG A 136 -4.04 13.93 24.20
CA ARG A 136 -3.60 12.72 24.91
C ARG A 136 -3.83 11.43 24.13
N LEU A 137 -4.51 11.48 22.99
CA LEU A 137 -4.81 10.35 22.12
C LEU A 137 -3.96 10.41 20.85
N ARG A 138 -3.39 9.28 20.45
CA ARG A 138 -2.59 9.15 19.23
C ARG A 138 -2.94 7.85 18.53
N GLN A 139 -3.06 7.89 17.21
CA GLN A 139 -3.49 6.73 16.42
C GLN A 139 -2.75 6.66 15.08
N ARG A 140 -2.62 5.45 14.53
CA ARG A 140 -2.23 5.23 13.14
C ARG A 140 -3.48 5.07 12.28
N LEU A 141 -3.98 6.16 11.72
CA LEU A 141 -5.20 6.18 10.88
C LEU A 141 -4.83 6.19 9.39
N ASP A 142 -3.82 6.96 9.04
CA ASP A 142 -3.26 7.01 7.69
C ASP A 142 -2.30 5.85 7.41
N ARG A 143 -2.44 5.19 6.26
CA ARG A 143 -1.49 4.17 5.79
C ARG A 143 -1.46 4.04 4.27
N VAL A 144 -0.51 3.26 3.79
CA VAL A 144 -0.37 2.87 2.39
C VAL A 144 -0.39 1.35 2.33
N LEU A 145 -1.25 0.82 1.47
CA LEU A 145 -1.40 -0.58 1.18
C LEU A 145 -1.06 -0.82 -0.30
N VAL A 146 -0.48 -1.97 -0.62
CA VAL A 146 -0.10 -2.30 -1.99
C VAL A 146 -0.49 -3.73 -2.35
N SER A 147 -0.80 -3.97 -3.62
CA SER A 147 -0.94 -5.33 -4.15
C SER A 147 0.43 -5.99 -4.31
N SER A 148 0.47 -7.32 -4.36
CA SER A 148 1.72 -8.05 -4.65
C SER A 148 2.34 -7.64 -5.99
N CYS A 149 1.50 -7.41 -7.02
CA CYS A 149 1.91 -6.94 -8.34
C CYS A 149 2.53 -5.54 -8.35
N TRP A 150 2.31 -4.73 -7.30
CA TRP A 150 3.00 -3.45 -7.16
C TRP A 150 4.51 -3.63 -7.11
N MET A 151 4.98 -4.64 -6.37
CA MET A 151 6.41 -4.90 -6.17
C MET A 151 7.11 -5.39 -7.45
N ASP A 152 6.36 -5.93 -8.41
CA ASP A 152 6.89 -6.32 -9.72
C ASP A 152 7.28 -5.11 -10.58
N VAL A 153 6.61 -3.96 -10.36
CA VAL A 153 6.85 -2.71 -11.09
C VAL A 153 7.72 -1.75 -10.27
N PHE A 154 7.48 -1.68 -8.96
CA PHE A 154 8.18 -0.81 -8.02
C PHE A 154 8.78 -1.63 -6.86
N PRO A 155 9.90 -2.34 -7.11
CA PRO A 155 10.50 -3.23 -6.12
C PRO A 155 11.07 -2.51 -4.90
N LYS A 156 11.33 -1.20 -5.00
CA LYS A 156 11.68 -0.35 -3.87
C LYS A 156 10.51 0.58 -3.58
N LEU A 157 9.88 0.36 -2.44
CA LEU A 157 8.83 1.21 -1.90
C LEU A 157 9.24 1.69 -0.52
N ARG A 158 9.14 3.00 -0.29
CA ARG A 158 9.39 3.63 1.00
C ARG A 158 8.27 4.60 1.33
N VAL A 159 7.66 4.41 2.48
CA VAL A 159 6.66 5.32 3.05
C VAL A 159 7.30 6.02 4.25
N THR A 160 7.25 7.34 4.29
CA THR A 160 7.81 8.14 5.39
C THR A 160 6.74 9.07 5.93
N TYR A 161 6.56 9.09 7.24
CA TYR A 161 5.66 10.05 7.87
C TYR A 161 6.38 11.37 8.06
N LEU A 162 5.81 12.42 7.49
CA LEU A 162 6.31 13.78 7.57
C LEU A 162 5.94 14.39 8.91
N GLU A 163 6.80 15.28 9.40
CA GLU A 163 6.58 15.97 10.67
C GLU A 163 5.28 16.79 10.64
N LEU A 164 4.60 16.80 11.79
CA LEU A 164 3.40 17.62 12.00
C LEU A 164 3.77 19.10 11.82
N SER A 165 3.06 19.78 10.93
CA SER A 165 3.22 21.22 10.78
C SER A 165 2.04 21.98 11.40
N LYS A 166 0.82 21.72 10.92
CA LYS A 166 -0.41 22.43 11.33
C LYS A 166 -1.67 21.56 11.35
N SER A 167 -1.57 20.31 10.91
CA SER A 167 -2.66 19.33 10.92
C SER A 167 -2.51 18.44 12.15
N ASP A 168 -3.62 17.87 12.63
CA ASP A 168 -3.62 16.76 13.57
C ASP A 168 -3.19 15.43 12.90
N HIS A 169 -3.17 15.39 11.55
CA HIS A 169 -2.59 14.32 10.76
C HIS A 169 -1.15 14.60 10.28
N CYS A 170 -0.32 13.56 10.21
CA CYS A 170 0.98 13.54 9.55
C CYS A 170 0.80 13.32 8.04
N GLY A 171 1.55 14.05 7.22
CA GLY A 171 1.61 13.75 5.78
C GLY A 171 2.38 12.45 5.50
N LEU A 172 1.98 11.71 4.48
CA LEU A 172 2.68 10.50 4.03
C LEU A 172 3.44 10.80 2.74
N LEU A 173 4.77 10.61 2.77
CA LEU A 173 5.61 10.64 1.58
C LEU A 173 5.86 9.22 1.09
N VAL A 174 5.36 8.91 -0.10
CA VAL A 174 5.59 7.63 -0.78
C VAL A 174 6.63 7.83 -1.87
N VAL A 175 7.71 7.05 -1.82
CA VAL A 175 8.73 6.97 -2.87
C VAL A 175 8.73 5.55 -3.41
N ALA A 176 8.50 5.44 -4.72
CA ALA A 176 8.48 4.18 -5.45
C ALA A 176 9.46 4.25 -6.63
N GLU A 177 10.37 3.29 -6.75
CA GLU A 177 11.38 3.27 -7.81
C GLU A 177 11.18 2.04 -8.72
N THR A 178 11.22 2.25 -10.03
CA THR A 178 11.16 1.18 -11.03
C THR A 178 12.50 0.46 -11.21
N THR A 179 13.59 1.07 -10.78
CA THR A 179 14.94 0.53 -10.94
C THR A 179 15.33 -0.37 -9.78
N ILE A 180 15.54 -1.65 -10.08
CA ILE A 180 16.38 -2.51 -9.26
C ILE A 180 17.82 -2.05 -9.50
N GLU A 181 18.39 -1.26 -8.60
CA GLU A 181 19.84 -1.24 -8.49
C GLU A 181 20.27 -2.69 -8.24
N ARG A 182 20.85 -3.34 -9.25
CA ARG A 182 21.40 -4.69 -9.14
C ARG A 182 22.62 -4.65 -8.22
N LYS A 183 22.42 -4.47 -6.91
CA LYS A 183 23.34 -5.07 -5.94
C LYS A 183 23.11 -6.57 -6.03
N ALA A 184 24.17 -7.34 -6.22
CA ALA A 184 24.11 -8.79 -6.12
C ALA A 184 23.51 -9.14 -4.74
N SER A 185 22.22 -9.46 -4.71
CA SER A 185 21.56 -9.91 -3.50
C SER A 185 21.96 -11.36 -3.29
N SER A 186 22.55 -11.65 -2.14
CA SER A 186 22.71 -13.05 -1.73
C SER A 186 21.32 -13.64 -1.51
N PHE A 187 21.04 -14.78 -2.13
CA PHE A 187 19.90 -15.60 -1.76
C PHE A 187 20.05 -15.99 -0.28
N ARG A 188 19.10 -15.58 0.56
CA ARG A 188 19.05 -15.91 1.98
C ARG A 188 17.74 -16.62 2.25
N PHE A 189 17.81 -17.76 2.94
CA PHE A 189 16.65 -18.48 3.44
C PHE A 189 16.93 -18.88 4.88
N GLN A 190 15.87 -19.08 5.67
CA GLN A 190 16.02 -19.49 7.07
C GLN A 190 16.69 -20.87 7.13
N HIS A 191 17.87 -20.96 7.74
CA HIS A 191 18.65 -22.20 7.81
C HIS A 191 17.89 -23.36 8.49
N MET A 192 16.90 -23.05 9.33
CA MET A 192 16.04 -24.07 9.94
C MET A 192 15.38 -25.00 8.90
N TRP A 193 15.08 -24.50 7.70
CA TRP A 193 14.45 -25.29 6.65
C TRP A 193 15.34 -26.45 6.19
N VAL A 194 16.66 -26.29 6.15
CA VAL A 194 17.60 -27.39 5.83
C VAL A 194 17.50 -28.53 6.84
N LYS A 195 17.12 -28.22 8.08
CA LYS A 195 16.99 -29.19 9.17
C LYS A 195 15.63 -29.90 9.17
N HIS A 196 14.66 -29.44 8.38
CA HIS A 196 13.35 -30.07 8.32
C HIS A 196 13.42 -31.39 7.54
N PRO A 197 12.93 -32.52 8.08
CA PRO A 197 13.05 -33.84 7.43
C PRO A 197 12.52 -33.88 5.99
N GLY A 198 11.44 -33.16 5.70
CA GLY A 198 10.82 -33.10 4.37
C GLY A 198 11.42 -32.07 3.40
N PHE A 199 12.46 -31.33 3.78
CA PHE A 199 13.00 -30.24 2.96
C PHE A 199 13.46 -30.70 1.58
N LEU A 200 14.24 -31.79 1.53
CA LEU A 200 14.74 -32.33 0.26
C LEU A 200 13.61 -32.81 -0.66
N ASP A 201 12.53 -33.35 -0.10
CA ASP A 201 11.40 -33.82 -0.89
C ASP A 201 10.62 -32.67 -1.52
N VAL A 202 10.45 -31.57 -0.77
CA VAL A 202 9.85 -30.33 -1.29
C VAL A 202 10.73 -29.75 -2.40
N VAL A 203 12.05 -29.67 -2.20
CA VAL A 203 12.97 -29.16 -3.23
C VAL A 203 12.92 -30.02 -4.49
N ARG A 204 13.04 -31.35 -4.37
CA ARG A 204 13.00 -32.27 -5.51
C ARG A 204 11.70 -32.17 -6.29
N ARG A 205 10.56 -32.13 -5.58
CA ARG A 205 9.24 -32.02 -6.21
C ARG A 205 9.11 -30.73 -7.01
N ASN A 206 9.57 -29.61 -6.46
CA ASN A 206 9.45 -28.31 -7.12
C ASN A 206 10.47 -28.10 -8.25
N TRP A 207 11.63 -28.77 -8.21
CA TRP A 207 12.65 -28.69 -9.25
C TRP A 207 12.31 -29.47 -10.53
N GLN A 208 11.28 -30.31 -10.50
CA GLN A 208 10.78 -31.05 -11.67
C GLN A 208 9.85 -30.20 -12.55
N TYR A 209 9.38 -29.05 -12.07
CA TYR A 209 8.57 -28.16 -12.87
C TYR A 209 9.45 -27.34 -13.82
N PRO A 210 9.11 -27.24 -15.12
CA PRO A 210 9.84 -26.40 -16.05
C PRO A 210 9.79 -24.94 -15.57
N THR A 211 10.96 -24.34 -15.38
CA THR A 211 11.06 -22.92 -15.05
C THR A 211 11.24 -22.10 -16.33
N LEU A 212 10.44 -21.05 -16.49
CA LEU A 212 10.68 -20.02 -17.50
C LEU A 212 11.66 -19.01 -16.90
N GLY A 213 12.96 -19.18 -17.17
CA GLY A 213 13.99 -18.25 -16.69
C GLY A 213 15.43 -18.66 -17.03
N VAL A 214 16.34 -17.69 -16.98
CA VAL A 214 17.79 -17.89 -17.21
C VAL A 214 18.40 -18.60 -16.00
N VAL A 215 19.10 -19.71 -16.26
CA VAL A 215 19.86 -20.45 -15.24
C VAL A 215 21.00 -19.58 -14.71
N TRP A 216 21.01 -19.30 -13.41
CA TRP A 216 22.15 -18.69 -12.73
C TRP A 216 23.29 -19.73 -12.63
N SER A 217 24.28 -19.64 -13.51
CA SER A 217 25.52 -20.42 -13.44
C SER A 217 26.53 -19.72 -12.52
N GLY A 218 26.52 -20.03 -11.23
CA GLY A 218 27.47 -19.44 -10.30
C GLY A 218 27.37 -19.95 -8.87
N PHE A 219 27.78 -21.19 -8.64
CA PHE A 219 28.23 -21.63 -7.31
C PHE A 219 29.70 -22.02 -7.41
N SER A 220 30.61 -21.07 -7.17
CA SER A 220 31.99 -21.39 -6.77
C SER A 220 32.01 -21.55 -5.26
N ARG A 221 32.44 -22.72 -4.77
CA ARG A 221 32.76 -22.93 -3.36
C ARG A 221 34.04 -22.15 -3.04
N ASN A 222 33.99 -21.29 -2.03
CA ASN A 222 35.14 -21.01 -1.17
C ASN A 222 34.88 -21.71 0.16
#